data_AF-A0A2V8T2F7-F1
#
_entry.id   AF-A0A2V8T2F7-F1
#
_cell.length_a   1.000
_cell.length_b   1.000
_cell.length_c   1.000
_cell.angle_alpha   90.00
_cell.angle_beta   90.00
_cell.angle_gamma   90.00
#
_symmetry.space_group_name_H-M   'P 1'
#
loop_
_entity.id
_entity.type
_entity.pdbx_description
1 polymer ?
#
loop_
_entity_poly.entity_id
_entity_poly.type
_entity_poly.pdbx_seq_one_letter_code
_entity_poly.pdbx_strand_id
1 'polypeptide(L)'
;MGVKKLIRHLTVVLLAAIVLAPGRGGAQNCNAPELICKAAANQDRSLYFRDHCRYEQKIHIERYKVKGDKEATEELRDTTVTVEPAKKPDKSGETPVVVRVIADTDKKGNPKQSIKEGEPTLLSFGAVWDLAFFPLLPERVKNYNFQEVVADRKNERWFRFVPRADVTNVALASGIAQLDAQTGEVLTIKIEGLHNLESVDKEASKMKTFNATIDYNQFEGTLRMPTLAGGAGVS
;
A
#
# COMPACT_ATOMS: atom_id res chain seq x y z
N MET A 1 -21.06 52.48 31.93
CA MET A 1 -21.67 51.31 31.26
C MET A 1 -21.30 51.40 29.78
N GLY A 2 -20.78 50.29 29.21
CA GLY A 2 -20.46 49.96 27.80
C GLY A 2 -20.20 51.08 26.79
N VAL A 3 -19.16 51.09 25.96
CA VAL A 3 -18.71 50.03 25.04
C VAL A 3 -17.28 50.37 24.63
N LYS A 4 -16.30 49.50 24.92
CA LYS A 4 -14.95 49.57 24.32
C LYS A 4 -14.39 48.17 24.15
N LYS A 5 -13.70 47.99 23.02
CA LYS A 5 -12.83 46.87 22.58
C LYS A 5 -13.54 45.79 21.75
N LEU A 6 -13.58 45.92 20.42
CA LEU A 6 -12.48 45.85 19.44
C LEU A 6 -12.06 44.39 19.17
N ILE A 7 -12.68 43.85 18.11
CA ILE A 7 -12.04 43.14 16.99
C ILE A 7 -11.16 41.92 17.33
N ARG A 8 -11.67 40.77 16.88
CA ARG A 8 -10.94 39.65 16.24
C ARG A 8 -9.60 39.28 16.88
N HIS A 9 -9.64 38.28 17.74
CA HIS A 9 -8.54 37.32 17.87
C HIS A 9 -9.06 36.02 17.26
N LEU A 10 -8.84 35.83 15.96
CA LEU A 10 -7.77 34.95 15.47
C LEU A 10 -7.78 33.65 16.27
N THR A 11 -8.76 32.79 16.00
CA THR A 11 -8.72 31.41 16.43
C THR A 11 -7.48 30.79 15.79
N VAL A 12 -6.52 30.52 16.65
CA VAL A 12 -5.23 29.88 16.36
C VAL A 12 -5.51 28.60 15.58
N VAL A 13 -5.25 28.64 14.27
CA VAL A 13 -5.01 27.42 13.51
C VAL A 13 -3.70 26.88 14.07
N LEU A 14 -3.80 25.92 14.97
CA LEU A 14 -2.67 25.12 15.40
C LEU A 14 -2.25 24.30 14.18
N LEU A 15 -1.43 24.89 13.30
CA LEU A 15 -0.63 24.12 12.37
C LEU A 15 0.22 23.22 13.24
N ALA A 16 -0.16 21.94 13.32
CA ALA A 16 0.77 20.90 13.71
C ALA A 16 1.87 20.92 12.66
N ALA A 17 2.94 21.67 12.93
CA ALA A 17 4.23 21.49 12.28
C ALA A 17 4.70 20.10 12.69
N ILE A 18 4.19 19.08 12.01
CA ILE A 18 4.79 17.76 11.99
C ILE A 18 6.14 18.01 11.35
N VAL A 19 7.16 18.17 12.20
CA VAL A 19 8.54 18.00 11.78
C VAL A 19 8.60 16.56 11.29
N LEU A 20 8.39 16.37 10.00
CA LEU A 20 8.84 15.21 9.25
C LEU A 20 10.36 15.26 9.32
N ALA A 21 10.91 14.91 10.48
CA ALA A 21 12.28 14.46 10.55
C ALA A 21 12.37 13.35 9.50
N PRO A 22 13.30 13.43 8.52
CA PRO A 22 13.51 12.31 7.63
C PRO A 22 13.75 11.11 8.54
N GLY A 23 12.86 10.13 8.48
CA GLY A 23 13.02 8.90 9.23
C GLY A 23 14.43 8.41 8.98
N ARG A 24 15.28 8.46 10.00
CA ARG A 24 16.61 7.85 9.99
C ARG A 24 16.41 6.33 10.15
N GLY A 25 15.55 5.76 9.32
CA GLY A 25 15.41 4.34 9.12
C GLY A 25 16.40 3.91 8.05
N GLY A 26 17.60 3.49 8.47
CA GLY A 26 18.36 2.45 7.78
C GLY A 26 18.91 2.70 6.37
N ALA A 27 19.07 3.93 5.87
CA ALA A 27 19.74 4.13 4.58
C ALA A 27 21.18 3.59 4.51
N GLN A 28 21.86 3.40 5.66
CA GLN A 28 23.27 2.99 5.70
C GLN A 28 23.53 1.49 5.46
N ASN A 29 22.52 0.61 5.49
CA ASN A 29 22.71 -0.85 5.34
C ASN A 29 21.77 -1.49 4.30
N CYS A 30 21.31 -0.73 3.31
CA CYS A 30 20.45 -1.27 2.25
C CYS A 30 21.29 -1.89 1.13
N ASN A 31 21.30 -3.23 1.06
CA ASN A 31 22.03 -4.00 0.04
C ASN A 31 21.22 -4.16 -1.27
N ALA A 32 20.69 -3.07 -1.81
CA ALA A 32 19.93 -3.04 -3.06
C ALA A 32 20.35 -1.82 -3.91
N PRO A 33 19.90 -1.70 -5.18
CA PRO A 33 20.16 -0.51 -5.97
C PRO A 33 19.73 0.78 -5.23
N GLU A 34 20.48 1.87 -5.37
CA GLU A 34 20.26 3.09 -4.58
C GLU A 34 18.81 3.62 -4.65
N LEU A 35 18.21 3.59 -5.85
CA LEU A 35 16.81 4.01 -6.04
C LEU A 35 15.82 3.10 -5.31
N ILE A 36 16.11 1.80 -5.21
CA ILE A 36 15.30 0.87 -4.43
C ILE A 36 15.40 1.18 -2.94
N CYS A 37 16.59 1.50 -2.45
CA CYS A 37 16.76 1.91 -1.05
C CYS A 37 15.99 3.19 -0.71
N LYS A 38 15.97 4.17 -1.63
CA LYS A 38 15.13 5.37 -1.50
C LYS A 38 13.64 5.03 -1.54
N ALA A 39 13.22 4.16 -2.45
CA ALA A 39 11.84 3.69 -2.55
C ALA A 39 11.39 2.98 -1.26
N ALA A 40 12.24 2.12 -0.69
CA ALA A 40 11.98 1.43 0.57
C ALA A 40 11.78 2.38 1.74
N ALA A 41 12.66 3.39 1.86
CA ALA A 41 12.52 4.43 2.88
C ALA A 41 11.28 5.32 2.67
N ASN A 42 10.79 5.46 1.43
CA ASN A 42 9.50 6.11 1.16
C ASN A 42 8.33 5.22 1.59
N GLN A 43 8.33 3.93 1.26
CA GLN A 43 7.26 3.01 1.65
C GLN A 43 7.16 2.86 3.17
N ASP A 44 8.28 2.85 3.89
CA ASP A 44 8.32 2.86 5.36
C ASP A 44 7.61 4.09 5.95
N ARG A 45 7.88 5.28 5.39
CA ARG A 45 7.19 6.52 5.79
C ARG A 45 5.71 6.52 5.41
N SER A 46 5.36 5.93 4.27
CA SER A 46 3.96 5.75 3.86
C SER A 46 3.21 4.78 4.80
N LEU A 47 3.90 3.76 5.31
CA LEU A 47 3.36 2.84 6.33
C LEU A 47 3.02 3.60 7.61
N TYR A 48 3.89 4.51 8.05
CA TYR A 48 3.59 5.37 9.20
C TYR A 48 2.30 6.18 8.96
N PHE A 49 2.11 6.78 7.79
CA PHE A 49 0.89 7.52 7.48
C PHE A 49 -0.36 6.62 7.49
N ARG A 50 -0.28 5.45 6.86
CA ARG A 50 -1.33 4.42 6.88
C ARG A 50 -1.76 4.08 8.31
N ASP A 51 -0.78 3.99 9.22
CA ASP A 51 -0.95 3.52 10.60
C ASP A 51 -1.43 4.61 11.56
N HIS A 52 -1.42 5.88 11.14
CA HIS A 52 -1.73 7.02 12.01
C HIS A 52 -2.86 7.92 11.48
N CYS A 53 -3.25 7.77 10.21
CA CYS A 53 -4.19 8.67 9.56
C CYS A 53 -5.39 7.92 8.99
N ARG A 54 -6.52 8.63 8.94
CA ARG A 54 -7.70 8.20 8.20
C ARG A 54 -7.53 8.60 6.74
N TYR A 55 -7.73 7.67 5.81
CA TYR A 55 -7.62 7.95 4.37
C TYR A 55 -8.66 7.16 3.57
N GLU A 56 -8.93 7.62 2.36
CA GLU A 56 -9.78 6.95 1.38
C GLU A 56 -8.92 6.25 0.33
N GLN A 57 -9.32 5.03 -0.03
CA GLN A 57 -8.63 4.24 -1.05
C GLN A 57 -9.64 3.72 -2.07
N LYS A 58 -9.34 3.92 -3.35
CA LYS A 58 -10.14 3.41 -4.47
C LYS A 58 -9.49 2.14 -5.00
N ILE A 59 -10.27 1.07 -5.11
CA ILE A 59 -9.79 -0.25 -5.51
C ILE A 59 -10.69 -0.74 -6.63
N HIS A 60 -10.08 -1.11 -7.76
CA HIS A 60 -10.74 -1.75 -8.88
C HIS A 60 -10.34 -3.23 -8.92
N ILE A 61 -11.31 -4.11 -9.09
CA ILE A 61 -11.12 -5.55 -8.91
C ILE A 61 -11.74 -6.28 -10.07
N GLU A 62 -10.93 -7.15 -10.66
CA GLU A 62 -11.37 -8.10 -11.65
C GLU A 62 -11.02 -9.50 -11.14
N ARG A 63 -12.03 -10.30 -10.79
CA ARG A 63 -11.86 -11.68 -10.36
C ARG A 63 -12.42 -12.60 -11.42
N TYR A 64 -11.63 -13.58 -11.81
CA TYR A 64 -12.00 -14.56 -12.82
C TYR A 64 -11.91 -15.97 -12.23
N LYS A 65 -12.82 -16.83 -12.68
CA LYS A 65 -12.83 -18.25 -12.36
C LYS A 65 -12.54 -19.05 -13.63
N VAL A 66 -11.50 -19.87 -13.57
CA VAL A 66 -11.17 -20.78 -14.68
C VAL A 66 -11.92 -22.10 -14.46
N LYS A 67 -12.72 -22.52 -15.44
CA LYS A 67 -13.41 -23.82 -15.46
C LYS A 67 -13.12 -24.54 -16.78
N GLY A 68 -12.15 -25.45 -16.77
CA GLY A 68 -11.58 -26.03 -18.00
C GLY A 68 -10.78 -24.97 -18.77
N ASP A 69 -10.93 -24.91 -20.09
CA ASP A 69 -10.24 -23.93 -20.95
C ASP A 69 -10.99 -22.58 -21.06
N LYS A 70 -12.02 -22.37 -20.25
CA LYS A 70 -12.83 -21.15 -20.27
C LYS A 70 -12.65 -20.35 -18.99
N GLU A 71 -12.29 -19.09 -19.17
CA GLU A 71 -12.26 -18.08 -18.12
C GLU A 71 -13.64 -17.39 -18.06
N ALA A 72 -14.23 -17.34 -16.87
CA ALA A 72 -15.48 -16.65 -16.62
C ALA A 72 -15.26 -15.57 -15.56
N THR A 73 -15.68 -14.35 -15.86
CA THR A 73 -15.65 -13.24 -14.90
C THR A 73 -16.57 -13.54 -13.72
N GLU A 74 -16.00 -13.60 -12.52
CA GLU A 74 -16.72 -13.84 -11.27
C GLU A 74 -17.08 -12.52 -10.57
N GLU A 75 -16.22 -11.51 -10.67
CA GLU A 75 -16.46 -10.20 -10.06
C GLU A 75 -15.77 -9.09 -10.85
N LEU A 76 -16.50 -8.02 -11.13
CA LEU A 76 -15.98 -6.72 -11.55
C LEU A 76 -16.52 -5.70 -10.57
N ARG A 77 -15.64 -5.03 -9.83
CA ARG A 77 -16.06 -4.12 -8.76
C ARG A 77 -15.10 -2.96 -8.60
N ASP A 78 -15.66 -1.77 -8.64
CA ASP A 78 -15.06 -0.57 -8.07
C ASP A 78 -15.53 -0.43 -6.62
N THR A 79 -14.58 -0.30 -5.69
CA THR A 79 -14.89 0.06 -4.31
C THR A 79 -14.08 1.25 -3.84
N THR A 80 -14.71 2.09 -3.03
CA THR A 80 -14.02 3.10 -2.22
C THR A 80 -14.13 2.68 -0.76
N VAL A 81 -12.97 2.47 -0.14
CA VAL A 81 -12.86 2.11 1.27
C VAL A 81 -12.26 3.27 2.05
N THR A 82 -12.88 3.63 3.17
CA THR A 82 -12.26 4.51 4.15
C THR A 82 -11.60 3.66 5.21
N VAL A 83 -10.31 3.87 5.40
CA VAL A 83 -9.45 3.12 6.31
C VAL A 83 -9.02 4.03 7.46
N GLU A 84 -9.03 3.50 8.68
CA GLU A 84 -8.42 4.14 9.84
C GLU A 84 -7.67 3.11 10.70
N PRO A 85 -6.72 3.54 11.54
CA PRO A 85 -6.05 2.67 12.50
C PRO A 85 -7.06 2.05 13.48
N ALA A 86 -7.12 0.72 13.60
CA ALA A 86 -8.04 0.06 14.55
C ALA A 86 -7.65 0.30 16.01
N LYS A 87 -6.35 0.56 16.26
CA LYS A 87 -5.79 0.99 17.55
C LYS A 87 -4.67 2.00 17.28
N LYS A 88 -4.42 2.90 18.24
CA LYS A 88 -3.20 3.74 18.20
C LYS A 88 -1.98 2.81 18.23
N PRO A 89 -0.99 3.01 17.34
CA PRO A 89 0.23 2.22 17.35
C PRO A 89 0.89 2.24 18.73
N ASP A 90 1.52 1.13 19.09
CA ASP A 90 2.38 1.13 20.27
C ASP A 90 3.56 2.10 20.04
N LYS A 91 4.15 2.59 21.13
CA LYS A 91 5.26 3.56 21.04
C LYS A 91 6.52 2.98 20.38
N SER A 92 6.59 1.67 20.20
CA SER A 92 7.70 0.94 19.56
C SER A 92 7.60 0.92 18.03
N GLY A 93 6.39 1.02 17.45
CA GLY A 93 6.20 0.90 16.01
C GLY A 93 6.45 -0.50 15.45
N GLU A 94 6.65 -1.50 16.30
CA GLU A 94 7.00 -2.87 15.91
C GLU A 94 5.77 -3.76 15.67
N THR A 95 4.61 -3.41 16.24
CA THR A 95 3.36 -4.15 16.00
C THR A 95 2.67 -3.61 14.74
N PRO A 96 2.41 -4.43 13.72
CA PRO A 96 1.64 -4.01 12.54
C PRO A 96 0.30 -3.43 12.99
N VAL A 97 0.00 -2.19 12.60
CA VAL A 97 -1.29 -1.59 12.93
C VAL A 97 -2.36 -2.32 12.13
N VAL A 98 -3.24 -3.00 12.85
CA VAL A 98 -4.46 -3.55 12.28
C VAL A 98 -5.28 -2.36 11.78
N VAL A 99 -5.47 -2.24 10.47
CA VAL A 99 -6.33 -1.23 9.88
C VAL A 99 -7.79 -1.68 9.92
N ARG A 100 -8.71 -0.76 10.20
CA ARG A 100 -10.16 -1.02 10.18
C ARG A 100 -10.80 -0.29 9.00
N VAL A 101 -11.60 -1.01 8.23
CA VAL A 101 -12.49 -0.43 7.22
C VAL A 101 -13.73 0.11 7.94
N ILE A 102 -13.95 1.43 7.85
CA ILE A 102 -15.09 2.10 8.48
C ILE A 102 -16.18 2.50 7.49
N ALA A 103 -15.86 2.49 6.19
CA ALA A 103 -16.80 2.63 5.09
C ALA A 103 -16.30 1.81 3.91
N ASP A 104 -17.21 1.15 3.20
CA ASP A 104 -17.00 0.36 1.98
C ASP A 104 -18.23 0.59 1.08
N THR A 105 -18.09 0.38 -0.22
CA THR A 105 -19.24 0.36 -1.13
C THR A 105 -19.74 -1.07 -1.33
N ASP A 106 -20.97 -1.27 -1.80
CA ASP A 106 -21.47 -2.58 -2.22
C ASP A 106 -20.85 -3.01 -3.57
N LYS A 107 -21.27 -4.16 -4.10
CA LYS A 107 -20.84 -4.67 -5.42
C LYS A 107 -21.27 -3.79 -6.60
N LYS A 108 -22.12 -2.78 -6.37
CA LYS A 108 -22.61 -1.83 -7.36
C LYS A 108 -22.00 -0.43 -7.16
N GLY A 109 -21.04 -0.27 -6.25
CA GLY A 109 -20.40 1.02 -5.95
C GLY A 109 -21.22 1.94 -5.05
N ASN A 110 -22.34 1.49 -4.47
CA ASN A 110 -23.13 2.33 -3.54
C ASN A 110 -22.56 2.25 -2.12
N PRO A 111 -22.53 3.33 -1.33
CA PRO A 111 -22.09 3.27 0.06
C PRO A 111 -22.89 2.24 0.88
N LYS A 112 -22.20 1.34 1.60
CA LYS A 112 -22.85 0.45 2.56
C LYS A 112 -23.40 1.27 3.74
N GLN A 113 -24.60 0.92 4.23
CA GLN A 113 -25.23 1.61 5.36
C GLN A 113 -24.49 1.41 6.69
N SER A 114 -23.81 0.27 6.86
CA SER A 114 -22.93 -0.01 8.00
C SER A 114 -21.93 -1.11 7.63
N ILE A 115 -20.76 -1.11 8.26
CA ILE A 115 -19.79 -2.21 8.23
C ILE A 115 -19.91 -2.92 9.58
N LYS A 116 -20.32 -4.20 9.61
CA LYS A 116 -20.36 -4.95 10.87
C LYS A 116 -18.93 -5.28 11.30
N GLU A 117 -18.66 -5.20 12.60
CA GLU A 117 -17.38 -5.61 13.16
C GLU A 117 -17.13 -7.10 12.85
N GLY A 118 -16.02 -7.41 12.19
CA GLY A 118 -15.69 -8.77 11.73
C GLY A 118 -16.34 -9.18 10.39
N GLU A 119 -17.07 -8.30 9.71
CA GLU A 119 -17.51 -8.57 8.33
C GLU A 119 -16.29 -8.70 7.41
N PRO A 120 -16.18 -9.77 6.60
CA PRO A 120 -15.13 -9.88 5.61
C PRO A 120 -15.29 -8.78 4.57
N THR A 121 -14.52 -7.70 4.72
CA THR A 121 -14.40 -6.64 3.72
C THR A 121 -13.41 -7.05 2.64
N LEU A 122 -13.31 -6.32 1.54
CA LEU A 122 -12.26 -6.62 0.55
C LEU A 122 -10.85 -6.57 1.16
N LEU A 123 -10.66 -5.64 2.09
CA LEU A 123 -9.43 -5.50 2.87
C LEU A 123 -9.37 -6.45 4.07
N SER A 124 -10.30 -7.40 4.22
CA SER A 124 -10.18 -8.43 5.27
C SER A 124 -9.00 -9.38 5.03
N PHE A 125 -8.47 -9.43 3.80
CA PHE A 125 -7.12 -9.93 3.50
C PHE A 125 -6.05 -8.83 3.64
N GLY A 126 -6.09 -8.06 4.74
CA GLY A 126 -5.28 -6.85 4.90
C GLY A 126 -3.79 -7.10 4.71
N ALA A 127 -3.29 -8.22 5.22
CA ALA A 127 -1.89 -8.59 5.09
C ALA A 127 -1.48 -8.97 3.64
N VAL A 128 -2.39 -9.49 2.81
CA VAL A 128 -2.13 -9.75 1.38
C VAL A 128 -2.09 -8.44 0.61
N TRP A 129 -3.01 -7.52 0.89
CA TRP A 129 -3.00 -6.19 0.30
C TRP A 129 -1.78 -5.37 0.72
N ASP A 130 -1.31 -5.51 1.96
CA ASP A 130 -0.08 -4.87 2.42
C ASP A 130 1.17 -5.41 1.71
N LEU A 131 1.18 -6.69 1.31
CA LEU A 131 2.25 -7.23 0.47
C LEU A 131 2.23 -6.59 -0.93
N ALA A 132 1.04 -6.37 -1.49
CA ALA A 132 0.89 -5.75 -2.80
C ALA A 132 1.19 -4.23 -2.76
N PHE A 133 0.70 -3.52 -1.74
CA PHE A 133 0.82 -2.06 -1.60
C PHE A 133 2.17 -1.59 -1.07
N PHE A 134 2.86 -2.41 -0.27
CA PHE A 134 4.16 -2.06 0.29
C PHE A 134 5.18 -3.20 0.12
N PRO A 135 5.47 -3.63 -1.12
CA PRO A 135 6.34 -4.78 -1.36
C PRO A 135 7.81 -4.49 -1.05
N LEU A 136 8.22 -3.22 -1.07
CA LEU A 136 9.62 -2.78 -0.90
C LEU A 136 9.92 -2.26 0.51
N LEU A 137 9.13 -2.63 1.52
CA LEU A 137 9.46 -2.25 2.91
C LEU A 137 10.89 -2.67 3.29
N PRO A 138 11.63 -1.87 4.09
CA PRO A 138 13.05 -2.09 4.36
C PRO A 138 13.40 -3.51 4.83
N GLU A 139 12.57 -4.10 5.67
CA GLU A 139 12.73 -5.46 6.19
C GLU A 139 12.56 -6.56 5.12
N ARG A 140 11.90 -6.25 4.00
CA ARG A 140 11.65 -7.16 2.87
C ARG A 140 12.69 -7.04 1.76
N VAL A 141 13.28 -5.86 1.56
CA VAL A 141 14.24 -5.58 0.46
C VAL A 141 15.36 -6.62 0.37
N LYS A 142 15.90 -7.05 1.52
CA LYS A 142 16.97 -8.06 1.60
C LYS A 142 16.60 -9.44 1.03
N ASN A 143 15.31 -9.72 0.89
CA ASN A 143 14.78 -11.00 0.42
C ASN A 143 14.53 -11.01 -1.10
N TYR A 144 14.82 -9.92 -1.81
CA TYR A 144 14.62 -9.81 -3.26
C TYR A 144 15.94 -9.78 -4.03
N ASN A 145 15.87 -10.29 -5.25
CA ASN A 145 16.80 -9.94 -6.31
C ASN A 145 16.20 -8.78 -7.12
N PHE A 146 17.05 -7.82 -7.49
CA PHE A 146 16.65 -6.67 -8.31
C PHE A 146 17.37 -6.69 -9.65
N GLN A 147 16.59 -6.48 -10.71
CA GLN A 147 17.11 -6.32 -12.06
C GLN A 147 16.54 -5.04 -12.65
N GLU A 148 17.40 -4.14 -13.10
CA GLU A 148 16.95 -2.99 -13.86
C GLU A 148 16.42 -3.45 -15.23
N VAL A 149 15.27 -2.90 -15.63
CA VAL A 149 14.64 -3.16 -16.92
C VAL A 149 14.45 -1.85 -17.67
N VAL A 150 14.25 -1.95 -18.98
CA VAL A 150 14.05 -0.78 -19.84
C VAL A 150 12.78 -0.05 -19.42
N ALA A 151 12.92 1.24 -19.11
CA ALA A 151 11.80 2.11 -18.81
C ALA A 151 11.22 2.70 -20.10
N ASP A 152 9.89 2.74 -20.20
CA ASP A 152 9.20 3.34 -21.36
C ASP A 152 9.30 4.87 -21.37
N ARG A 153 9.56 5.49 -20.21
CA ARG A 153 9.56 6.95 -20.01
C ARG A 153 10.94 7.44 -19.57
N LYS A 154 11.37 8.57 -20.13
CA LYS A 154 12.74 9.12 -19.96
C LYS A 154 13.11 9.49 -18.52
N ASN A 155 12.14 9.82 -17.68
CA ASN A 155 12.38 10.27 -16.30
C ASN A 155 12.12 9.15 -15.28
N GLU A 156 12.00 7.91 -15.73
CA GLU A 156 11.71 6.77 -14.88
C GLU A 156 12.84 5.74 -14.96
N ARG A 157 13.07 5.04 -13.85
CA ARG A 157 13.92 3.85 -13.82
C ARG A 157 13.13 2.70 -13.23
N TRP A 158 13.15 1.57 -13.93
CA TRP A 158 12.30 0.45 -13.63
C TRP A 158 13.14 -0.71 -13.11
N PHE A 159 12.68 -1.32 -12.03
CA PHE A 159 13.36 -2.44 -11.41
C PHE A 159 12.38 -3.59 -11.25
N ARG A 160 12.67 -4.71 -11.90
CA ARG A 160 12.02 -5.98 -11.58
C ARG A 160 12.55 -6.49 -10.25
N PHE A 161 11.65 -6.86 -9.35
CA PHE A 161 11.95 -7.48 -8.06
C PHE A 161 11.33 -8.87 -8.02
N VAL A 162 12.13 -9.86 -7.62
CA VAL A 162 11.72 -11.27 -7.52
C VAL A 162 12.23 -11.83 -6.20
N PRO A 163 11.42 -12.57 -5.42
CA PRO A 163 11.89 -13.26 -4.23
C PRO A 163 13.13 -14.09 -4.54
N ARG A 164 14.11 -14.07 -3.65
CA ARG A 164 15.26 -14.96 -3.77
C ARG A 164 14.81 -16.40 -3.56
N ALA A 165 15.39 -17.32 -4.34
CA ALA A 165 15.01 -18.74 -4.30
C ALA A 165 15.25 -19.41 -2.93
N ASP A 166 16.17 -18.87 -2.12
CA ASP A 166 16.47 -19.35 -0.76
C ASP A 166 15.48 -18.85 0.31
N VAL A 167 14.55 -17.95 -0.03
CA VAL A 167 13.56 -17.40 0.90
C VAL A 167 12.20 -18.06 0.67
N THR A 168 11.87 -19.06 1.50
CA THR A 168 10.65 -19.88 1.35
C THR A 168 9.63 -19.73 2.48
N ASN A 169 9.95 -18.96 3.52
CA ASN A 169 9.16 -18.86 4.75
C ASN A 169 8.64 -17.44 5.04
N VAL A 170 8.85 -16.52 4.11
CA VAL A 170 8.39 -15.13 4.21
C VAL A 170 7.48 -14.86 3.03
N ALA A 171 6.26 -14.38 3.31
CA ALA A 171 5.37 -13.93 2.26
C ALA A 171 5.93 -12.67 1.57
N LEU A 172 5.98 -12.72 0.24
CA LEU A 172 6.62 -11.70 -0.59
C LEU A 172 5.84 -11.50 -1.88
N ALA A 173 6.04 -10.35 -2.52
CA ALA A 173 5.50 -10.08 -3.85
C ALA A 173 6.61 -10.15 -4.91
N SER A 174 6.25 -10.37 -6.16
CA SER A 174 7.14 -10.17 -7.31
C SER A 174 6.52 -9.17 -8.28
N GLY A 175 7.34 -8.43 -9.00
CA GLY A 175 6.82 -7.43 -9.92
C GLY A 175 7.84 -6.45 -10.48
N ILE A 176 7.35 -5.31 -10.95
CA ILE A 176 8.15 -4.20 -11.48
C ILE A 176 7.82 -2.93 -10.69
N ALA A 177 8.83 -2.33 -10.09
CA ALA A 177 8.75 -1.01 -9.48
C ALA A 177 9.17 0.07 -10.50
N GLN A 178 8.27 0.99 -10.79
CA GLN A 178 8.51 2.15 -11.64
C GLN A 178 8.79 3.36 -10.75
N LEU A 179 10.04 3.83 -10.79
CA LEU A 179 10.53 4.86 -9.89
C LEU A 179 10.87 6.13 -10.65
N ASP A 180 10.66 7.27 -10.01
CA ASP A 180 11.23 8.54 -10.48
C ASP A 180 12.76 8.45 -10.47
N ALA A 181 13.39 8.75 -11.60
CA ALA A 181 14.82 8.52 -11.80
C ALA A 181 15.73 9.39 -10.91
N GLN A 182 15.23 10.54 -10.43
CA GLN A 182 16.01 11.48 -9.63
C GLN A 182 15.83 11.26 -8.14
N THR A 183 14.57 11.10 -7.72
CA THR A 183 14.17 11.06 -6.31
C THR A 183 14.08 9.64 -5.75
N GLY A 184 13.88 8.63 -6.62
CA GLY A 184 13.56 7.27 -6.18
C GLY A 184 12.16 7.14 -5.57
N GLU A 185 11.29 8.13 -5.77
CA GLU A 185 9.89 8.02 -5.42
C GLU A 185 9.21 6.90 -6.21
N VAL A 186 8.37 6.12 -5.55
CA VAL A 186 7.55 5.11 -6.21
C VAL A 186 6.43 5.82 -6.96
N LEU A 187 6.35 5.59 -8.27
CA LEU A 187 5.28 6.11 -9.13
C LEU A 187 4.20 5.06 -9.32
N THR A 188 4.61 3.86 -9.73
CA THR A 188 3.72 2.73 -9.97
C THR A 188 4.44 1.44 -9.59
N ILE A 189 3.71 0.47 -9.01
CA ILE A 189 4.19 -0.90 -8.87
C ILE A 189 3.24 -1.85 -9.60
N LYS A 190 3.80 -2.68 -10.47
CA LYS A 190 3.10 -3.78 -11.12
C LYS A 190 3.44 -5.06 -10.38
N ILE A 191 2.48 -5.65 -9.68
CA ILE A 191 2.58 -6.97 -9.07
C ILE A 191 2.30 -8.02 -10.13
N GLU A 192 3.25 -8.93 -10.32
CA GLU A 192 3.18 -10.08 -11.23
C GLU A 192 2.90 -11.39 -10.46
N GLY A 193 3.00 -11.37 -9.13
CA GLY A 193 2.71 -12.53 -8.30
C GLY A 193 2.91 -12.30 -6.81
N LEU A 194 2.33 -13.18 -6.01
CA LEU A 194 2.48 -13.25 -4.55
C LEU A 194 2.95 -14.65 -4.17
N HIS A 195 3.86 -14.73 -3.20
CA HIS A 195 4.60 -15.95 -2.85
C HIS A 195 4.51 -16.24 -1.36
N ASN A 196 4.55 -17.52 -0.99
CA ASN A 196 4.54 -18.02 0.39
C ASN A 196 3.40 -17.46 1.26
N LEU A 197 2.19 -17.33 0.69
CA LEU A 197 1.04 -16.68 1.34
C LEU A 197 0.52 -17.46 2.56
N GLU A 198 0.85 -18.75 2.69
CA GLU A 198 0.51 -19.58 3.83
C GLU A 198 1.06 -19.06 5.16
N SER A 199 2.14 -18.25 5.12
CA SER A 199 2.67 -17.61 6.33
C SER A 199 1.81 -16.43 6.81
N VAL A 200 0.90 -15.96 5.96
CA VAL A 200 0.05 -14.79 6.21
C VAL A 200 -1.40 -15.20 6.44
N ASP A 201 -1.94 -16.09 5.61
CA ASP A 201 -3.29 -16.62 5.75
C ASP A 201 -3.40 -18.00 5.08
N LYS A 202 -3.91 -18.99 5.82
CA LYS A 202 -4.13 -20.35 5.30
C LYS A 202 -5.09 -20.36 4.11
N GLU A 203 -6.08 -19.47 4.08
CA GLU A 203 -7.03 -19.33 2.98
C GLU A 203 -6.40 -18.63 1.77
N ALA A 204 -5.40 -17.77 1.98
CA ALA A 204 -4.65 -17.14 0.89
C ALA A 204 -3.80 -18.13 0.08
N SER A 205 -3.50 -19.32 0.63
CA SER A 205 -2.86 -20.41 -0.12
C SER A 205 -3.67 -20.92 -1.31
N LYS A 206 -4.98 -20.62 -1.36
CA LYS A 206 -5.88 -20.98 -2.47
C LYS A 206 -5.78 -20.03 -3.66
N MET A 207 -5.09 -18.88 -3.51
CA MET A 207 -4.90 -17.90 -4.57
C MET A 207 -3.88 -18.44 -5.58
N LYS A 208 -4.29 -18.65 -6.84
CA LYS A 208 -3.40 -19.21 -7.87
C LYS A 208 -2.61 -18.13 -8.57
N THR A 209 -3.24 -17.01 -8.87
CA THR A 209 -2.60 -15.87 -9.52
C THR A 209 -3.10 -14.57 -8.91
N PHE A 210 -2.19 -13.59 -8.83
CA PHE A 210 -2.50 -12.24 -8.40
C PHE A 210 -1.66 -11.28 -9.23
N ASN A 211 -2.32 -10.44 -10.01
CA ASN A 211 -1.69 -9.36 -10.74
C ASN A 211 -2.35 -8.05 -10.31
N ALA A 212 -1.56 -7.00 -10.12
CA ALA A 212 -2.07 -5.67 -9.79
C ALA A 212 -1.17 -4.58 -10.38
N THR A 213 -1.77 -3.49 -10.84
CA THR A 213 -1.07 -2.23 -11.09
C THR A 213 -1.50 -1.25 -10.02
N ILE A 214 -0.53 -0.74 -9.27
CA ILE A 214 -0.74 0.11 -8.11
C ILE A 214 -0.08 1.44 -8.36
N ASP A 215 -0.88 2.50 -8.50
CA ASP A 215 -0.39 3.86 -8.70
C ASP A 215 -0.25 4.59 -7.37
N TYR A 216 0.87 5.31 -7.24
CA TYR A 216 1.25 6.03 -6.03
C TYR A 216 1.20 7.54 -6.26
N ASN A 217 0.25 8.18 -5.59
CA ASN A 217 0.10 9.63 -5.66
C ASN A 217 0.80 10.31 -4.49
N GLN A 218 1.27 11.52 -4.75
CA GLN A 218 1.91 12.34 -3.75
C GLN A 218 0.87 12.80 -2.72
N PHE A 219 1.22 12.65 -1.44
CA PHE A 219 0.43 13.02 -0.30
C PHE A 219 1.27 13.98 0.58
N GLU A 220 0.68 15.10 0.99
CA GLU A 220 1.34 16.14 1.81
C GLU A 220 2.73 16.56 1.28
N GLY A 221 2.89 16.59 -0.05
CA GLY A 221 4.09 17.10 -0.72
C GLY A 221 5.38 16.28 -0.55
N THR A 222 5.38 15.18 0.20
CA THR A 222 6.62 14.44 0.51
C THR A 222 6.47 12.92 0.59
N LEU A 223 5.25 12.40 0.60
CA LEU A 223 4.95 10.97 0.74
C LEU A 223 4.21 10.47 -0.49
N ARG A 224 4.28 9.16 -0.76
CA ARG A 224 3.61 8.52 -1.90
C ARG A 224 2.73 7.39 -1.38
N MET A 225 1.41 7.51 -1.54
CA MET A 225 0.44 6.52 -1.04
C MET A 225 -0.20 5.75 -2.20
N PRO A 226 -0.50 4.45 -2.03
CA PRO A 226 -1.25 3.67 -3.02
C PRO A 226 -2.66 4.26 -3.17
N THR A 227 -3.06 4.61 -4.39
CA THR A 227 -4.32 5.32 -4.64
C THR A 227 -5.24 4.65 -5.65
N LEU A 228 -4.68 3.90 -6.60
CA LEU A 228 -5.43 3.07 -7.52
C LEU A 228 -4.75 1.70 -7.55
N ALA A 229 -5.49 0.66 -7.19
CA ALA A 229 -5.08 -0.71 -7.39
C ALA A 229 -6.08 -1.34 -8.35
N GLY A 230 -5.63 -1.63 -9.58
CA GLY A 230 -6.39 -2.39 -10.56
C GLY A 230 -5.70 -3.73 -10.76
N GLY A 231 -6.39 -4.84 -10.57
CA GLY A 231 -5.76 -6.15 -10.62
C GLY A 231 -6.69 -7.28 -11.01
N ALA A 232 -6.10 -8.30 -11.64
CA ALA A 232 -6.72 -9.53 -12.07
C ALA A 232 -6.19 -10.71 -11.25
N GLY A 233 -7.08 -11.53 -10.70
CA GLY A 233 -6.71 -12.73 -9.95
C GLY A 233 -7.61 -13.93 -10.27
N VAL A 234 -7.01 -15.11 -10.35
CA VAL A 234 -7.71 -16.39 -10.52
C VAL A 234 -7.65 -17.18 -9.21
N SER A 235 -8.82 -17.60 -8.72
CA SER A 235 -8.96 -18.60 -7.65
C SER A 235 -9.30 -19.98 -8.22
#